data_AF-A0AA46TG63-F1
#
_entry.id   AF-A0AA46TG63-F1
#
_cell.length_a   1.000
_cell.length_b   1.000
_cell.length_c   1.000
_cell.angle_alpha   90.00
_cell.angle_beta   90.00
_cell.angle_gamma   90.00
#
_symmetry.space_group_name_H-M   'P 1'
#
loop_
_entity.id
_entity.type
_entity.pdbx_description
1 polymer ?
#
loop_
_entity_poly.entity_id
_entity_poly.type
_entity_poly.pdbx_seq_one_letter_code
_entity_poly.pdbx_strand_id
1 'polypeptide(L)'
;MQLTSFARAAAVTVVAGALIGSTSTTMSSAAPADAPPGGSLQPGDTAYVDVSVATAWVAPDTARPVDAQATGDPVDITGWVDTMTLAERRWLVGDLETQALFGAEVTVLQISGDWVEVAVHGQPTPRNDLGYPGWIPATQLRPAPRYGAAVDRAPFALVTATSTQLSRGRSGRAPMMDLSMNTRLPKLRRVGDAVKVSTPRGPAWVPAADVAVHHDEDDIPTPTGADIVRTAKKFLGLPYLWAGTSAFGFDCSGFTHTVYGVHGVRIPRDAGPQAEIGTPVAESDLRSGDLVFFGETRIHHVGIYAGDGYVIDAPTNSDTEESPLEYVPLKEHRYYWEYAGARRVLPSGQHPQPR
;
A
#
# COMPACT_ATOMS: atom_id res chain seq x y z
N MET A 1 26.89 42.05 -69.73
CA MET A 1 28.15 42.10 -70.51
C MET A 1 29.28 42.15 -69.51
N GLN A 2 29.76 41.01 -69.00
CA GLN A 2 30.71 40.04 -69.58
C GLN A 2 32.16 40.56 -69.56
N LEU A 3 33.07 39.64 -69.16
CA LEU A 3 34.55 39.67 -69.18
C LEU A 3 35.17 40.20 -67.87
N THR A 4 36.17 39.58 -67.22
CA THR A 4 37.19 38.62 -67.68
C THR A 4 37.85 37.90 -66.47
N SER A 5 38.40 36.72 -66.74
CA SER A 5 39.11 35.82 -65.83
C SER A 5 40.51 36.32 -65.42
N PHE A 6 41.02 35.84 -64.28
CA PHE A 6 42.43 35.47 -64.14
C PHE A 6 42.60 34.22 -63.27
N ALA A 7 43.33 33.24 -63.81
CA ALA A 7 43.78 32.04 -63.13
C ALA A 7 45.06 32.31 -62.33
N ARG A 8 45.31 31.53 -61.27
CA ARG A 8 46.64 30.96 -61.00
C ARG A 8 46.58 29.85 -59.95
N ALA A 9 47.18 28.71 -60.31
CA ALA A 9 47.47 27.59 -59.44
C ALA A 9 48.72 27.88 -58.59
N ALA A 10 48.75 27.36 -57.37
CA ALA A 10 49.95 26.82 -56.73
C ALA A 10 49.52 26.04 -55.47
N ALA A 11 49.68 24.72 -55.52
CA ALA A 11 49.84 23.91 -54.32
C ALA A 11 51.28 24.07 -53.81
N VAL A 12 51.50 23.90 -52.49
CA VAL A 12 52.53 23.03 -51.87
C VAL A 12 52.84 23.50 -50.42
N THR A 13 52.51 22.58 -49.50
CA THR A 13 53.21 22.21 -48.26
C THR A 13 53.13 23.07 -46.98
N VAL A 14 52.27 22.57 -46.08
CA VAL A 14 52.50 22.16 -44.68
C VAL A 14 53.55 22.92 -43.87
N VAL A 15 53.07 23.60 -42.81
CA VAL A 15 53.72 23.62 -41.49
C VAL A 15 52.66 23.45 -40.42
N ALA A 16 52.91 22.51 -39.51
CA ALA A 16 52.07 22.14 -38.39
C ALA A 16 51.94 23.27 -37.35
N GLY A 17 50.73 23.51 -36.89
CA GLY A 17 50.43 24.36 -35.74
C GLY A 17 49.32 23.70 -34.92
N ALA A 18 49.69 23.13 -33.78
CA ALA A 18 48.78 22.51 -32.83
C ALA A 18 47.86 23.56 -32.19
N LEU A 19 46.54 23.32 -32.24
CA LEU A 19 45.56 23.98 -31.39
C LEU A 19 44.78 22.88 -30.66
N ILE A 20 45.04 22.79 -29.36
CA ILE A 20 44.36 21.93 -28.40
C ILE A 20 42.97 22.53 -28.19
N GLY A 21 41.96 21.93 -28.82
CA GLY A 21 40.55 22.15 -28.51
C GLY A 21 40.06 21.03 -27.60
N SER A 22 40.04 21.25 -26.29
CA SER A 22 39.45 20.33 -25.32
C SER A 22 37.95 20.56 -25.20
N THR A 23 37.14 19.89 -26.02
CA THR A 23 35.71 19.71 -25.73
C THR A 23 35.57 18.48 -24.83
N SER A 24 35.46 18.71 -23.53
CA SER A 24 35.10 17.66 -22.57
C SER A 24 33.62 17.34 -22.72
N THR A 25 33.31 16.36 -23.57
CA THR A 25 31.99 15.74 -23.58
C THR A 25 31.91 14.86 -22.34
N THR A 26 31.35 15.38 -21.26
CA THR A 26 30.96 14.57 -20.10
C THR A 26 29.89 13.59 -20.56
N MET A 27 30.28 12.35 -20.84
CA MET A 27 29.34 11.24 -20.91
C MET A 27 28.77 11.04 -19.51
N SER A 28 27.61 11.65 -19.27
CA SER A 28 26.75 11.25 -18.17
C SER A 28 26.27 9.84 -18.47
N SER A 29 26.90 8.83 -17.85
CA SER A 29 26.38 7.48 -17.86
C SER A 29 25.10 7.48 -17.01
N ALA A 30 23.98 7.80 -17.65
CA ALA A 30 22.69 7.40 -17.12
C ALA A 30 22.75 5.88 -16.96
N ALA A 31 22.55 5.41 -15.73
CA ALA A 31 22.32 3.99 -15.48
C ALA A 31 21.19 3.54 -16.43
N PRO A 32 21.29 2.36 -17.07
CA PRO A 32 20.22 1.90 -17.93
C PRO A 32 18.95 1.77 -17.10
N ALA A 33 17.90 2.46 -17.53
CA ALA A 33 16.54 2.14 -17.12
C ALA A 33 16.36 0.64 -17.37
N ASP A 34 15.83 -0.08 -16.39
CA ASP A 34 15.49 -1.49 -16.57
C ASP A 34 14.61 -1.61 -17.82
N ALA A 35 14.98 -2.53 -18.70
CA ALA A 35 14.19 -2.92 -19.85
C ALA A 35 12.76 -3.29 -19.39
N PRO A 36 11.73 -3.13 -20.24
CA PRO A 36 10.40 -3.64 -19.90
C PRO A 36 10.53 -5.13 -19.52
N PRO A 37 9.96 -5.60 -18.39
CA PRO A 37 10.11 -6.99 -18.00
C PRO A 37 9.32 -7.86 -18.98
N GLY A 38 10.04 -8.47 -19.91
CA GLY A 38 9.56 -9.47 -20.87
C GLY A 38 9.80 -10.90 -20.38
N GLY A 39 9.71 -11.15 -19.06
CA GLY A 39 9.56 -12.49 -18.51
C GLY A 39 8.14 -12.63 -18.02
N SER A 40 7.36 -13.53 -18.63
CA SER A 40 6.04 -13.89 -18.09
C SER A 40 6.25 -14.49 -16.70
N LEU A 41 5.57 -13.95 -15.68
CA LEU A 41 5.54 -14.51 -14.33
C LEU A 41 5.33 -16.04 -14.40
N GLN A 42 5.90 -16.77 -13.43
CA GLN A 42 5.72 -18.21 -13.25
C GLN A 42 5.31 -18.51 -11.80
N PRO A 43 4.60 -19.62 -11.53
CA PRO A 43 4.40 -20.13 -10.18
C PRO A 43 5.73 -20.24 -9.40
N GLY A 44 5.74 -19.70 -8.18
CA GLY A 44 6.91 -19.63 -7.31
C GLY A 44 7.74 -18.35 -7.47
N ASP A 45 7.49 -17.52 -8.50
CA ASP A 45 8.17 -16.24 -8.65
C ASP A 45 7.76 -15.25 -7.55
N THR A 46 8.70 -14.39 -7.18
CA THR A 46 8.42 -13.17 -6.40
C THR A 46 8.12 -12.02 -7.35
N ALA A 47 7.02 -11.31 -7.09
CA ALA A 47 6.64 -10.09 -7.80
C ALA A 47 6.26 -8.99 -6.80
N TYR A 48 6.07 -7.77 -7.31
CA TYR A 48 5.67 -6.63 -6.52
C TYR A 48 4.46 -5.93 -7.14
N VAL A 49 3.58 -5.41 -6.29
CA VAL A 49 2.43 -4.61 -6.71
C VAL A 49 2.91 -3.33 -7.39
N ASP A 50 2.47 -3.10 -8.63
CA ASP A 50 2.92 -1.99 -9.50
C ASP A 50 1.89 -0.86 -9.68
N VAL A 51 0.76 -0.95 -8.98
CA VAL A 51 -0.29 0.10 -8.90
C VAL A 51 -0.42 0.61 -7.46
N SER A 52 -1.13 1.73 -7.24
CA SER A 52 -1.26 2.31 -5.89
C SER A 52 -1.89 1.32 -4.90
N VAL A 53 -2.94 0.62 -5.34
CA VAL A 53 -3.64 -0.43 -4.60
C VAL A 53 -4.14 -1.49 -5.58
N ALA A 54 -3.66 -2.73 -5.47
CA ALA A 54 -4.18 -3.85 -6.24
C ALA A 54 -5.28 -4.55 -5.45
N THR A 55 -6.46 -4.71 -6.04
CA THR A 55 -7.57 -5.47 -5.45
C THR A 55 -7.45 -6.93 -5.85
N ALA A 56 -7.43 -7.83 -4.85
CA ALA A 56 -7.37 -9.27 -5.05
C ALA A 56 -8.78 -9.87 -5.06
N TRP A 57 -9.06 -10.69 -6.06
CA TRP A 57 -10.35 -11.30 -6.35
C TRP A 57 -10.38 -12.76 -5.91
N VAL A 58 -11.57 -13.29 -5.61
CA VAL A 58 -11.74 -14.70 -5.25
C VAL A 58 -11.45 -15.64 -6.43
N ALA A 59 -11.74 -15.18 -7.65
CA ALA A 59 -11.51 -15.92 -8.89
C ALA A 59 -11.05 -14.97 -9.99
N PRO A 60 -10.33 -15.45 -11.01
CA PRO A 60 -9.96 -14.65 -12.16
C PRO A 60 -11.20 -14.37 -13.04
N ASP A 61 -11.13 -13.31 -13.85
CA ASP A 61 -12.16 -12.98 -14.85
C ASP A 61 -13.59 -12.78 -14.29
N THR A 62 -13.74 -12.51 -12.99
CA THR A 62 -15.05 -12.19 -12.36
C THR A 62 -15.34 -10.69 -12.29
N ALA A 63 -14.33 -9.84 -12.47
CA ALA A 63 -14.48 -8.39 -12.45
C ALA A 63 -15.49 -7.90 -13.49
N ARG A 64 -16.40 -7.03 -13.07
CA ARG A 64 -17.45 -6.47 -13.93
C ARG A 64 -16.93 -5.22 -14.66
N PRO A 65 -17.66 -4.74 -15.69
CA PRO A 65 -17.28 -3.49 -16.36
C PRO A 65 -17.17 -2.27 -15.42
N VAL A 66 -18.00 -2.19 -14.37
CA VAL A 66 -17.91 -1.12 -13.35
C VAL A 66 -16.63 -1.20 -12.52
N ASP A 67 -15.98 -2.37 -12.46
CA ASP A 67 -14.75 -2.60 -11.70
C ASP A 67 -13.48 -2.31 -12.50
N ALA A 68 -13.58 -1.81 -13.73
CA ALA A 68 -12.46 -1.48 -14.59
C ALA A 68 -11.48 -0.47 -13.95
N GLN A 69 -11.99 0.43 -13.11
CA GLN A 69 -11.16 1.38 -12.35
C GLN A 69 -10.29 0.69 -11.28
N ALA A 70 -10.68 -0.50 -10.79
CA ALA A 70 -9.91 -1.27 -9.83
C ALA A 70 -8.96 -2.30 -10.47
N THR A 71 -9.24 -2.72 -11.70
CA THR A 71 -8.43 -3.73 -12.43
C THR A 71 -7.46 -3.13 -13.46
N GLY A 72 -7.55 -1.83 -13.75
CA GLY A 72 -6.65 -1.12 -14.66
C GLY A 72 -5.24 -0.85 -14.12
N ASP A 73 -4.38 -0.30 -14.98
CA ASP A 73 -3.11 0.34 -14.59
C ASP A 73 -2.97 1.66 -15.38
N PRO A 74 -3.10 2.84 -14.72
CA PRO A 74 -3.27 3.01 -13.28
C PRO A 74 -4.68 2.63 -12.78
N VAL A 75 -4.78 2.32 -11.49
CA VAL A 75 -6.06 2.18 -10.78
C VAL A 75 -6.61 3.52 -10.31
N ASP A 76 -7.92 3.59 -10.11
CA ASP A 76 -8.66 4.70 -9.52
C ASP A 76 -9.68 4.17 -8.49
N ILE A 77 -9.18 3.78 -7.31
CA ILE A 77 -10.00 3.18 -6.26
C ILE A 77 -11.05 4.15 -5.72
N THR A 78 -10.70 5.43 -5.55
CA THR A 78 -11.65 6.44 -5.09
C THR A 78 -12.77 6.63 -6.11
N GLY A 79 -12.42 6.80 -7.40
CA GLY A 79 -13.44 6.89 -8.45
C GLY A 79 -14.30 5.63 -8.56
N TRP A 80 -13.72 4.45 -8.38
CA TRP A 80 -14.46 3.19 -8.35
C TRP A 80 -15.47 3.15 -7.20
N VAL A 81 -15.03 3.47 -5.98
CA VAL A 81 -15.91 3.53 -4.81
C VAL A 81 -17.01 4.56 -5.01
N ASP A 82 -16.67 5.78 -5.45
CA ASP A 82 -17.60 6.90 -5.57
C ASP A 82 -18.67 6.71 -6.66
N THR A 83 -18.39 5.90 -7.67
CA THR A 83 -19.31 5.70 -8.81
C THR A 83 -20.18 4.46 -8.69
N MET A 84 -19.81 3.48 -7.84
CA MET A 84 -20.63 2.30 -7.61
C MET A 84 -21.90 2.61 -6.83
N THR A 85 -23.03 2.10 -7.33
CA THR A 85 -24.30 2.04 -6.60
C THR A 85 -24.18 1.10 -5.38
N LEU A 86 -25.12 1.20 -4.44
CA LEU A 86 -25.16 0.29 -3.29
C LEU A 86 -25.30 -1.19 -3.69
N ALA A 87 -26.07 -1.49 -4.75
CA ALA A 87 -26.20 -2.84 -5.26
C ALA A 87 -24.86 -3.36 -5.81
N GLU A 88 -24.11 -2.52 -6.51
CA GLU A 88 -22.79 -2.88 -7.05
C GLU A 88 -21.75 -3.07 -5.96
N ARG A 89 -21.77 -2.25 -4.91
CA ARG A 89 -20.89 -2.41 -3.73
C ARG A 89 -21.20 -3.70 -2.96
N ARG A 90 -22.48 -4.02 -2.77
CA ARG A 90 -22.91 -5.27 -2.11
C ARG A 90 -22.49 -6.52 -2.88
N TRP A 91 -22.52 -6.46 -4.20
CA TRP A 91 -22.08 -7.57 -5.02
C TRP A 91 -20.62 -7.94 -4.77
N LEU A 92 -19.76 -6.97 -4.41
CA LEU A 92 -18.35 -7.27 -4.09
C LEU A 92 -18.19 -8.21 -2.87
N VAL A 93 -19.19 -8.28 -2.00
CA VAL A 93 -19.17 -9.12 -0.79
C VAL A 93 -19.13 -10.59 -1.18
N GLY A 94 -17.96 -11.20 -0.98
CA GLY A 94 -17.69 -12.59 -1.35
C GLY A 94 -17.06 -12.77 -2.74
N ASP A 95 -16.87 -11.70 -3.50
CA ASP A 95 -16.16 -11.70 -4.79
C ASP A 95 -14.73 -11.16 -4.68
N LEU A 96 -14.41 -10.45 -3.59
CA LEU A 96 -13.06 -9.96 -3.28
C LEU A 96 -12.46 -10.61 -2.04
N GLU A 97 -11.13 -10.70 -2.05
CA GLU A 97 -10.29 -11.31 -1.01
C GLU A 97 -9.66 -10.26 -0.09
N THR A 98 -8.87 -9.35 -0.66
CA THR A 98 -8.14 -8.29 0.06
C THR A 98 -7.67 -7.20 -0.92
N GLN A 99 -6.91 -6.21 -0.46
CA GLN A 99 -6.10 -5.35 -1.31
C GLN A 99 -4.62 -5.37 -0.88
N ALA A 100 -3.71 -5.10 -1.80
CA ALA A 100 -2.28 -4.98 -1.59
C ALA A 100 -1.76 -3.61 -2.05
N LEU A 101 -0.89 -2.98 -1.25
CA LEU A 101 -0.40 -1.62 -1.52
C LEU A 101 0.79 -1.61 -2.49
N PHE A 102 1.03 -0.48 -3.14
CA PHE A 102 2.18 -0.31 -4.04
C PHE A 102 3.51 -0.76 -3.43
N GLY A 103 4.25 -1.59 -4.16
CA GLY A 103 5.53 -2.14 -3.72
C GLY A 103 5.43 -3.28 -2.71
N ALA A 104 4.23 -3.72 -2.33
CA ALA A 104 4.04 -4.93 -1.52
C ALA A 104 4.56 -6.15 -2.28
N GLU A 105 5.23 -7.04 -1.55
CA GLU A 105 5.72 -8.30 -2.07
C GLU A 105 4.60 -9.33 -2.19
N VAL A 106 4.62 -10.10 -3.27
CA VAL A 106 3.71 -11.21 -3.48
C VAL A 106 4.47 -12.43 -4.03
N THR A 107 4.04 -13.63 -3.63
CA THR A 107 4.48 -14.88 -4.28
C THR A 107 3.43 -15.34 -5.27
N VAL A 108 3.84 -15.61 -6.51
CA VAL A 108 2.95 -16.16 -7.54
C VAL A 108 2.61 -17.61 -7.21
N LEU A 109 1.32 -17.92 -7.07
CA LEU A 109 0.83 -19.27 -6.79
C LEU A 109 0.46 -19.99 -8.08
N GLN A 110 -0.30 -19.33 -8.95
CA GLN A 110 -0.70 -19.83 -10.28
C GLN A 110 -1.13 -18.70 -11.21
N ILE A 111 -1.33 -19.03 -12.48
CA ILE A 111 -1.65 -18.08 -13.56
C ILE A 111 -2.81 -18.63 -14.37
N SER A 112 -3.77 -17.77 -14.70
CA SER A 112 -4.91 -18.08 -15.55
C SER A 112 -5.20 -16.89 -16.46
N GLY A 113 -4.87 -17.02 -17.75
CA GLY A 113 -5.01 -15.91 -18.70
C GLY A 113 -4.20 -14.69 -18.27
N ASP A 114 -4.88 -13.54 -18.18
CA ASP A 114 -4.29 -12.26 -17.76
C ASP A 114 -4.31 -12.06 -16.23
N TRP A 115 -4.63 -13.08 -15.46
CA TRP A 115 -4.72 -13.05 -14.01
C TRP A 115 -3.69 -13.95 -13.33
N VAL A 116 -3.25 -13.52 -12.17
CA VAL A 116 -2.25 -14.20 -11.35
C VAL A 116 -2.83 -14.40 -9.96
N GLU A 117 -2.94 -15.65 -9.51
CA GLU A 117 -3.19 -15.91 -8.10
C GLU A 117 -1.88 -15.72 -7.35
N VAL A 118 -1.94 -14.93 -6.29
CA VAL A 118 -0.78 -14.59 -5.48
C VAL A 118 -1.03 -14.87 -4.01
N ALA A 119 0.02 -15.08 -3.23
CA ALA A 119 0.01 -14.89 -1.79
C ALA A 119 0.57 -13.49 -1.48
N VAL A 120 -0.27 -12.61 -0.91
CA VAL A 120 0.11 -11.26 -0.49
C VAL A 120 0.83 -11.30 0.85
N HIS A 121 2.11 -10.95 0.85
CA HIS A 121 2.92 -10.99 2.07
C HIS A 121 2.47 -9.92 3.07
N GLY A 122 2.77 -10.14 4.35
CA GLY A 122 2.44 -9.17 5.41
C GLY A 122 0.96 -9.13 5.82
N GLN A 123 0.11 -9.97 5.21
CA GLN A 123 -1.30 -10.16 5.56
C GLN A 123 -1.54 -11.58 6.07
N PRO A 124 -1.33 -11.85 7.38
CA PRO A 124 -1.45 -13.20 7.92
C PRO A 124 -2.88 -13.74 7.77
N THR A 125 -2.97 -15.02 7.40
CA THR A 125 -4.22 -15.77 7.27
C THR A 125 -3.96 -17.26 7.54
N PRO A 126 -4.92 -18.03 8.09
CA PRO A 126 -4.77 -19.48 8.23
C PRO A 126 -4.86 -20.22 6.89
N ARG A 127 -5.18 -19.54 5.78
CA ARG A 127 -5.43 -20.16 4.46
C ARG A 127 -4.14 -20.50 3.71
N ASN A 128 -3.05 -19.78 3.96
CA ASN A 128 -1.78 -19.93 3.26
C ASN A 128 -0.65 -19.29 4.08
N ASP A 129 0.42 -20.04 4.34
CA ASP A 129 1.53 -19.61 5.20
C ASP A 129 2.42 -18.53 4.57
N LEU A 130 2.39 -18.37 3.23
CA LEU A 130 3.17 -17.35 2.52
C LEU A 130 2.54 -15.96 2.59
N GLY A 131 1.21 -15.89 2.74
CA GLY A 131 0.47 -14.64 2.66
C GLY A 131 -0.98 -14.82 2.22
N TYR A 132 -1.73 -13.73 2.14
CA TYR A 132 -3.15 -13.77 1.84
C TYR A 132 -3.41 -14.12 0.36
N PRO A 133 -4.11 -15.23 0.05
CA PRO A 133 -4.30 -15.65 -1.34
C PRO A 133 -5.37 -14.81 -2.07
N GLY A 134 -5.17 -14.56 -3.36
CA GLY A 134 -6.20 -13.99 -4.23
C GLY A 134 -5.69 -13.67 -5.64
N TRP A 135 -6.61 -13.40 -6.57
CA TRP A 135 -6.34 -13.17 -7.99
C TRP A 135 -6.18 -11.68 -8.29
N ILE A 136 -5.07 -11.30 -8.92
CA ILE A 136 -4.75 -9.92 -9.32
C ILE A 136 -4.45 -9.90 -10.82
N PRO A 137 -4.87 -8.87 -11.59
CA PRO A 137 -4.46 -8.74 -12.98
C PRO A 137 -2.93 -8.71 -13.11
N ALA A 138 -2.38 -9.48 -14.05
CA ALA A 138 -0.94 -9.59 -14.27
C ALA A 138 -0.29 -8.22 -14.58
N THR A 139 -1.05 -7.32 -15.20
CA THR A 139 -0.63 -5.93 -15.50
C THR A 139 -0.37 -5.09 -14.27
N GLN A 140 -0.93 -5.46 -13.11
CA GLN A 140 -0.73 -4.78 -11.83
C GLN A 140 0.46 -5.32 -11.03
N LEU A 141 1.18 -6.31 -11.58
CA LEU A 141 2.33 -6.96 -10.95
C LEU A 141 3.58 -6.80 -11.79
N ARG A 142 4.74 -6.71 -11.12
CA ARG A 142 6.02 -6.54 -11.78
C ARG A 142 7.12 -7.37 -11.09
N PRO A 143 7.87 -8.22 -11.84
CA PRO A 143 9.17 -8.70 -11.38
C PRO A 143 10.13 -7.52 -11.21
N ALA A 144 10.69 -7.34 -10.02
CA ALA A 144 11.59 -6.22 -9.74
C ALA A 144 12.75 -6.65 -8.82
N PRO A 145 13.70 -7.49 -9.29
CA PRO A 145 14.74 -8.05 -8.43
C PRO A 145 15.66 -7.00 -7.79
N ARG A 146 15.91 -5.87 -8.46
CA ARG A 146 16.65 -4.74 -7.87
C ARG A 146 15.87 -4.05 -6.75
N TYR A 147 14.55 -3.97 -6.88
CA TYR A 147 13.68 -3.44 -5.84
C TYR A 147 13.63 -4.42 -4.66
N GLY A 148 13.45 -5.72 -4.91
CA GLY A 148 13.48 -6.75 -3.87
C GLY A 148 14.78 -6.75 -3.06
N ALA A 149 15.93 -6.69 -3.73
CA ALA A 149 17.22 -6.57 -3.03
C ALA A 149 17.34 -5.30 -2.16
N ALA A 150 16.57 -4.25 -2.44
CA ALA A 150 16.49 -3.06 -1.62
C ALA A 150 15.49 -3.23 -0.46
N VAL A 151 14.37 -3.93 -0.67
CA VAL A 151 13.42 -4.33 0.38
C VAL A 151 14.13 -5.12 1.48
N ASP A 152 15.01 -6.06 1.12
CA ASP A 152 15.72 -6.91 2.09
C ASP A 152 16.79 -6.19 2.93
N ARG A 153 17.28 -5.03 2.48
CA ARG A 153 18.56 -4.47 2.98
C ARG A 153 18.49 -3.03 3.44
N ALA A 154 17.56 -2.25 2.91
CA ALA A 154 17.51 -0.84 3.18
C ALA A 154 16.48 -0.53 4.28
N PRO A 155 16.74 0.50 5.12
CA PRO A 155 15.68 1.16 5.85
C PRO A 155 14.53 1.50 4.91
N PHE A 156 13.29 1.54 5.41
CA PHE A 156 12.12 1.91 4.62
C PHE A 156 11.54 3.25 5.07
N ALA A 157 10.82 3.89 4.14
CA ALA A 157 9.90 4.98 4.43
C ALA A 157 8.49 4.40 4.51
N LEU A 158 7.86 4.54 5.68
CA LEU A 158 6.48 4.17 5.97
C LEU A 158 5.58 5.40 5.78
N VAL A 159 4.55 5.30 4.94
CA VAL A 159 3.56 6.36 4.79
C VAL A 159 2.68 6.43 6.04
N THR A 160 2.69 7.59 6.72
CA THR A 160 1.97 7.87 7.97
C THR A 160 0.88 8.94 7.82
N ALA A 161 0.91 9.70 6.73
CA ALA A 161 -0.25 10.44 6.24
C ALA A 161 -1.34 9.46 5.74
N THR A 162 -2.60 9.88 5.70
CA THR A 162 -3.68 9.05 5.14
C THR A 162 -3.41 8.73 3.68
N SER A 163 -2.96 9.72 2.91
CA SER A 163 -2.47 9.59 1.54
C SER A 163 -1.26 10.50 1.34
N THR A 164 -0.37 10.14 0.42
CA THR A 164 0.73 11.01 -0.02
C THR A 164 1.05 10.82 -1.50
N GLN A 165 1.48 11.89 -2.16
CA GLN A 165 1.82 11.86 -3.58
C GLN A 165 3.24 11.33 -3.80
N LEU A 166 3.36 10.28 -4.62
CA LEU A 166 4.63 9.80 -5.16
C LEU A 166 4.95 10.55 -6.47
N SER A 167 6.15 11.13 -6.57
CA SER A 167 6.54 11.92 -7.74
C SER A 167 7.93 11.57 -8.26
N ARG A 168 8.16 11.73 -9.57
CA ARG A 168 9.50 11.55 -10.16
C ARG A 168 10.46 12.67 -9.72
N GLY A 169 9.95 13.89 -9.56
CA GLY A 169 10.70 15.06 -9.16
C GLY A 169 10.65 15.30 -7.64
N ARG A 170 11.79 15.70 -7.07
CA ARG A 170 11.92 16.01 -5.62
C ARG A 170 10.89 17.05 -5.13
N SER A 171 10.57 18.04 -5.95
CA SER A 171 9.64 19.12 -5.60
C SER A 171 8.17 18.75 -5.79
N GLY A 172 7.83 17.45 -5.79
CA GLY A 172 6.48 16.96 -6.14
C GLY A 172 6.14 17.02 -7.63
N ARG A 173 7.02 17.53 -8.50
CA ARG A 173 6.77 17.62 -9.95
C ARG A 173 6.72 16.23 -10.61
N ALA A 174 5.91 16.12 -11.66
CA ALA A 174 5.64 14.88 -12.39
C ALA A 174 5.10 13.79 -11.44
N PRO A 175 3.88 14.00 -10.90
CA PRO A 175 3.21 13.02 -10.04
C PRO A 175 3.07 11.68 -10.77
N MET A 176 3.19 10.60 -10.00
CA MET A 176 3.07 9.23 -10.48
C MET A 176 1.76 8.61 -10.03
N MET A 177 1.49 8.65 -8.72
CA MET A 177 0.29 8.11 -8.08
C MET A 177 0.19 8.64 -6.65
N ASP A 178 -0.98 8.49 -6.03
CA ASP A 178 -1.15 8.66 -4.60
C ASP A 178 -0.98 7.32 -3.89
N LEU A 179 -0.23 7.33 -2.79
CA LEU A 179 0.04 6.17 -1.95
C LEU A 179 -0.83 6.22 -0.70
N SER A 180 -1.46 5.10 -0.37
CA SER A 180 -2.17 4.93 0.91
C SER A 180 -1.18 4.95 2.09
N MET A 181 -1.68 5.37 3.26
CA MET A 181 -1.09 5.03 4.55
C MET A 181 -0.68 3.55 4.57
N ASN A 182 0.38 3.25 5.33
CA ASN A 182 0.92 1.90 5.51
C ASN A 182 1.73 1.37 4.31
N THR A 183 1.79 2.10 3.18
CA THR A 183 2.74 1.83 2.11
C THR A 183 4.17 1.92 2.64
N ARG A 184 5.02 0.94 2.32
CA ARG A 184 6.42 0.83 2.74
C ARG A 184 7.31 0.76 1.52
N LEU A 185 8.25 1.69 1.39
CA LEU A 185 9.18 1.72 0.26
C LEU A 185 10.63 1.84 0.77
N PRO A 186 11.60 1.09 0.22
CA PRO A 186 13.00 1.20 0.61
C PRO A 186 13.50 2.64 0.48
N LYS A 187 13.99 3.23 1.57
CA LYS A 187 14.58 4.55 1.59
C LYS A 187 15.96 4.51 0.95
N LEU A 188 16.17 5.39 -0.03
CA LEU A 188 17.48 5.61 -0.64
C LEU A 188 18.22 6.77 0.04
N ARG A 189 17.58 7.93 0.21
CA ARG A 189 18.16 9.10 0.89
C ARG A 189 17.10 10.12 1.26
N ARG A 190 17.36 10.93 2.28
CA ARG A 190 16.58 12.14 2.59
C ARG A 190 17.32 13.38 2.08
N VAL A 191 16.59 14.32 1.46
CA VAL A 191 17.13 15.60 0.99
C VAL A 191 16.16 16.72 1.33
N GLY A 192 16.40 17.37 2.48
CA GLY A 192 15.51 18.41 3.01
C GLY A 192 14.15 17.85 3.41
N ASP A 193 13.11 18.38 2.80
CA ASP A 193 11.69 18.08 2.98
C ASP A 193 11.18 16.92 2.13
N ALA A 194 12.07 16.18 1.45
CA ALA A 194 11.69 15.04 0.63
C ALA A 194 12.55 13.79 0.92
N VAL A 195 11.95 12.62 0.82
CA VAL A 195 12.62 11.32 0.91
C VAL A 195 12.60 10.67 -0.47
N LYS A 196 13.79 10.29 -0.95
CA LYS A 196 13.95 9.46 -2.15
C LYS A 196 13.78 8.00 -1.76
N VAL A 197 12.90 7.31 -2.45
CA VAL A 197 12.57 5.89 -2.24
C VAL A 197 12.86 5.06 -3.49
N SER A 198 13.17 3.79 -3.30
CA SER A 198 13.16 2.77 -4.35
C SER A 198 11.72 2.33 -4.59
N THR A 199 11.35 2.03 -5.83
CA THR A 199 10.02 1.50 -6.17
C THR A 199 10.15 0.45 -7.27
N PRO A 200 9.12 -0.39 -7.51
CA PRO A 200 9.10 -1.29 -8.67
C PRO A 200 9.29 -0.56 -10.02
N ARG A 201 8.91 0.72 -10.11
CA ARG A 201 9.06 1.59 -11.30
C ARG A 201 10.37 2.41 -11.30
N GLY A 202 11.30 2.10 -10.41
CA GLY A 202 12.54 2.84 -10.20
C GLY A 202 12.43 3.96 -9.15
N PRO A 203 13.51 4.73 -8.93
CA PRO A 203 13.55 5.68 -7.81
C PRO A 203 12.57 6.86 -7.95
N ALA A 204 11.87 7.18 -6.87
CA ALA A 204 10.89 8.26 -6.81
C ALA A 204 11.02 9.06 -5.49
N TRP A 205 10.16 10.05 -5.29
CA TRP A 205 10.17 10.95 -4.13
C TRP A 205 8.81 11.04 -3.47
N VAL A 206 8.84 11.11 -2.14
CA VAL A 206 7.69 11.42 -1.28
C VAL A 206 8.04 12.58 -0.33
N PRO A 207 7.07 13.41 0.09
CA PRO A 207 7.27 14.41 1.14
C PRO A 207 7.75 13.77 2.45
N ALA A 208 8.78 14.35 3.06
CA ALA A 208 9.33 13.85 4.33
C ALA A 208 8.37 14.06 5.51
N ALA A 209 7.38 14.94 5.39
CA ALA A 209 6.36 15.18 6.42
C ALA A 209 5.30 14.06 6.46
N ASP A 210 5.17 13.30 5.37
CA ASP A 210 4.10 12.30 5.21
C ASP A 210 4.59 10.88 5.55
N VAL A 211 5.90 10.72 5.80
CA VAL A 211 6.54 9.43 6.03
C VAL A 211 7.37 9.41 7.31
N ALA A 212 7.37 8.28 7.99
CA ALA A 212 8.36 7.93 9.01
C ALA A 212 9.42 7.01 8.41
N VAL A 213 10.66 7.11 8.86
CA VAL A 213 11.77 6.28 8.36
C VAL A 213 12.23 5.33 9.45
N HIS A 214 12.30 4.07 9.09
CA HIS A 214 12.55 2.92 9.96
C HIS A 214 13.62 2.03 9.31
N HIS A 215 14.53 1.50 10.10
CA HIS A 215 15.54 0.52 9.69
C HIS A 215 14.90 -0.85 9.48
N ASP A 216 14.04 -1.28 10.41
CA ASP A 216 13.31 -2.55 10.42
C ASP A 216 11.95 -2.40 11.12
N GLU A 217 11.01 -3.34 10.93
CA GLU A 217 9.68 -3.25 11.57
C GLU A 217 9.75 -3.20 13.10
N ASP A 218 10.76 -3.85 13.69
CA ASP A 218 10.98 -3.91 15.14
C ASP A 218 11.42 -2.55 15.73
N ASP A 219 11.87 -1.61 14.90
CA ASP A 219 12.24 -0.27 15.35
C ASP A 219 11.06 0.72 15.37
N ILE A 220 9.89 0.31 14.87
CA ILE A 220 8.68 1.11 14.95
C ILE A 220 8.31 1.22 16.44
N PRO A 221 8.18 2.45 16.99
CA PRO A 221 7.88 2.62 18.41
C PRO A 221 6.59 1.90 18.78
N THR A 222 6.65 1.11 19.86
CA THR A 222 5.46 0.42 20.39
C THR A 222 4.34 1.42 20.68
N PRO A 223 3.16 1.28 20.06
CA PRO A 223 2.09 2.25 20.21
C PRO A 223 1.38 2.09 21.56
N THR A 224 0.88 3.19 22.09
CA THR A 224 -0.15 3.18 23.13
C THR A 224 -1.53 3.00 22.50
N GLY A 225 -2.53 2.62 23.31
CA GLY A 225 -3.92 2.62 22.89
C GLY A 225 -4.41 3.97 22.34
N ALA A 226 -3.90 5.08 22.89
CA ALA A 226 -4.22 6.42 22.41
C ALA A 226 -3.63 6.69 21.02
N ASP A 227 -2.48 6.10 20.69
CA ASP A 227 -1.87 6.23 19.36
C ASP A 227 -2.66 5.46 18.30
N ILE A 228 -3.16 4.27 18.65
CA ILE A 228 -4.09 3.50 17.81
C ILE A 228 -5.35 4.32 17.54
N VAL A 229 -6.00 4.83 18.59
CA VAL A 229 -7.24 5.63 18.45
C VAL A 229 -7.01 6.92 17.66
N ARG A 230 -5.87 7.59 17.85
CA ARG A 230 -5.54 8.81 17.09
C ARG A 230 -5.36 8.52 15.60
N THR A 231 -4.75 7.39 15.24
CA THR A 231 -4.64 6.96 13.85
C THR A 231 -6.01 6.57 13.28
N ALA A 232 -6.79 5.77 14.02
CA ALA A 232 -8.14 5.36 13.64
C ALA A 232 -9.05 6.57 13.31
N LYS A 233 -9.01 7.62 14.13
CA LYS A 233 -9.80 8.85 13.93
C LYS A 233 -9.50 9.60 12.64
N LYS A 234 -8.35 9.38 12.00
CA LYS A 234 -8.02 10.03 10.71
C LYS A 234 -8.93 9.59 9.57
N PHE A 235 -9.62 8.46 9.72
CA PHE A 235 -10.43 7.84 8.67
C PHE A 235 -11.93 7.98 8.89
N LEU A 236 -12.38 8.68 9.95
CA LEU A 236 -13.81 8.93 10.16
C LEU A 236 -14.41 9.61 8.92
N GLY A 237 -15.55 9.11 8.44
CA GLY A 237 -16.18 9.60 7.22
C GLY A 237 -15.73 8.91 5.93
N LEU A 238 -14.63 8.14 5.94
CA LEU A 238 -14.18 7.42 4.75
C LEU A 238 -15.20 6.30 4.41
N PRO A 239 -15.60 6.11 3.13
CA PRO A 239 -16.56 5.08 2.77
C PRO A 239 -16.06 3.65 3.06
N TYR A 240 -16.99 2.79 3.46
CA TYR A 240 -16.77 1.34 3.50
C TYR A 240 -16.54 0.77 2.08
N LEU A 241 -15.57 -0.12 1.95
CA LEU A 241 -15.32 -0.93 0.76
C LEU A 241 -15.02 -2.37 1.19
N TRP A 242 -15.83 -3.34 0.73
CA TRP A 242 -15.56 -4.75 0.98
C TRP A 242 -14.14 -5.12 0.50
N ALA A 243 -13.42 -5.93 1.28
CA ALA A 243 -12.02 -6.29 1.07
C ALA A 243 -11.01 -5.11 1.14
N GLY A 244 -11.47 -3.89 1.42
CA GLY A 244 -10.64 -2.69 1.45
C GLY A 244 -9.58 -2.70 2.56
N THR A 245 -8.32 -2.43 2.21
CA THR A 245 -7.17 -2.33 3.14
C THR A 245 -6.36 -1.06 2.93
N SER A 246 -6.95 -0.03 2.36
CA SER A 246 -6.27 1.22 2.04
C SER A 246 -7.04 2.44 2.50
N ALA A 247 -6.35 3.57 2.61
CA ALA A 247 -6.94 4.86 2.93
C ALA A 247 -7.92 5.41 1.87
N PHE A 248 -8.18 4.64 0.80
CA PHE A 248 -9.18 4.94 -0.23
C PHE A 248 -10.50 4.20 0.00
N GLY A 249 -10.55 3.29 0.98
CA GLY A 249 -11.74 2.54 1.38
C GLY A 249 -11.34 1.31 2.20
N PHE A 250 -12.07 1.06 3.30
CA PHE A 250 -11.79 -0.06 4.20
C PHE A 250 -13.02 -0.95 4.41
N ASP A 251 -12.77 -2.24 4.63
CA ASP A 251 -13.68 -3.06 5.44
C ASP A 251 -13.29 -3.03 6.91
N CYS A 252 -14.12 -3.60 7.79
CA CYS A 252 -13.90 -3.58 9.24
C CYS A 252 -12.54 -4.12 9.67
N SER A 253 -12.14 -5.26 9.11
CA SER A 253 -10.89 -5.95 9.43
C SER A 253 -9.67 -5.39 8.70
N GLY A 254 -9.85 -4.86 7.50
CA GLY A 254 -8.81 -4.14 6.76
C GLY A 254 -8.48 -2.80 7.39
N PHE A 255 -9.48 -2.13 7.97
CA PHE A 255 -9.31 -0.94 8.80
C PHE A 255 -8.44 -1.24 10.03
N THR A 256 -8.82 -2.23 10.84
CA THR A 256 -8.02 -2.60 12.02
C THR A 256 -6.63 -3.07 11.61
N HIS A 257 -6.52 -3.94 10.61
CA HIS A 257 -5.25 -4.43 10.09
C HIS A 257 -4.30 -3.28 9.71
N THR A 258 -4.81 -2.26 9.04
CA THR A 258 -4.02 -1.10 8.59
C THR A 258 -3.65 -0.17 9.74
N VAL A 259 -4.59 0.12 10.66
CA VAL A 259 -4.33 0.99 11.82
C VAL A 259 -3.25 0.40 12.73
N TYR A 260 -3.26 -0.91 12.96
CA TYR A 260 -2.21 -1.56 13.76
C TYR A 260 -0.91 -1.72 12.96
N GLY A 261 -1.02 -2.03 11.66
CA GLY A 261 0.13 -2.19 10.75
C GLY A 261 1.00 -0.95 10.65
N VAL A 262 0.44 0.26 10.64
CA VAL A 262 1.26 1.50 10.59
C VAL A 262 2.03 1.76 11.90
N HIS A 263 1.67 1.05 12.97
CA HIS A 263 2.38 1.08 14.25
C HIS A 263 3.21 -0.19 14.50
N GLY A 264 3.52 -0.96 13.45
CA GLY A 264 4.35 -2.17 13.53
C GLY A 264 3.67 -3.37 14.20
N VAL A 265 2.39 -3.26 14.57
CA VAL A 265 1.64 -4.36 15.19
C VAL A 265 0.97 -5.19 14.11
N ARG A 266 1.56 -6.35 13.81
CA ARG A 266 1.04 -7.26 12.78
C ARG A 266 -0.12 -8.09 13.33
N ILE A 267 -1.31 -7.87 12.78
CA ILE A 267 -2.51 -8.67 13.06
C ILE A 267 -3.03 -9.34 11.77
N PRO A 268 -3.75 -10.47 11.87
CA PRO A 268 -4.37 -11.12 10.72
C PRO A 268 -5.26 -10.19 9.90
N ARG A 269 -5.45 -10.51 8.62
CA ARG A 269 -6.26 -9.71 7.69
C ARG A 269 -7.76 -9.73 8.02
N ASP A 270 -8.28 -10.89 8.43
CA ASP A 270 -9.72 -11.12 8.62
C ASP A 270 -10.16 -11.01 10.08
N ALA A 271 -11.41 -10.56 10.31
CA ALA A 271 -11.97 -10.38 11.64
C ALA A 271 -11.97 -11.66 12.49
N GLY A 272 -12.30 -12.83 11.90
CA GLY A 272 -12.30 -14.12 12.61
C GLY A 272 -10.93 -14.47 13.19
N PRO A 273 -9.88 -14.58 12.36
CA PRO A 273 -8.50 -14.73 12.83
C PRO A 273 -8.04 -13.63 13.80
N GLN A 274 -8.43 -12.37 13.62
CA GLN A 274 -8.13 -11.31 14.58
C GLN A 274 -8.76 -11.59 15.97
N ALA A 275 -9.93 -12.22 16.00
CA ALA A 275 -10.61 -12.60 17.24
C ALA A 275 -9.94 -13.75 17.99
N GLU A 276 -8.89 -14.38 17.43
CA GLU A 276 -8.18 -15.52 18.04
C GLU A 276 -6.76 -15.17 18.53
N ILE A 277 -6.28 -13.95 18.29
CA ILE A 277 -4.96 -13.49 18.72
C ILE A 277 -5.02 -12.65 19.99
N GLY A 278 -3.86 -12.41 20.60
CA GLY A 278 -3.74 -11.54 21.78
C GLY A 278 -4.39 -12.11 23.03
N THR A 279 -4.61 -11.24 24.02
CA THR A 279 -5.21 -11.63 25.32
C THR A 279 -6.71 -11.34 25.30
N PRO A 280 -7.60 -12.29 25.68
CA PRO A 280 -9.02 -12.01 25.90
C PRO A 280 -9.23 -10.89 26.93
N VAL A 281 -10.18 -10.00 26.66
CA VAL A 281 -10.55 -8.89 27.55
C VAL A 281 -12.05 -8.94 27.85
N ALA A 282 -12.40 -8.88 29.13
CA ALA A 282 -13.80 -8.71 29.54
C ALA A 282 -14.29 -7.31 29.18
N GLU A 283 -15.58 -7.14 28.84
CA GLU A 283 -16.15 -5.84 28.47
C GLU A 283 -15.89 -4.76 29.54
N SER A 284 -15.94 -5.13 30.82
CA SER A 284 -15.65 -4.23 31.95
C SER A 284 -14.19 -3.77 32.04
N ASP A 285 -13.26 -4.46 31.37
CA ASP A 285 -11.82 -4.23 31.43
C ASP A 285 -11.26 -3.65 30.11
N LEU A 286 -12.16 -3.21 29.21
CA LEU A 286 -11.79 -2.61 27.93
C LEU A 286 -10.93 -1.36 28.13
N ARG A 287 -9.93 -1.23 27.25
CA ARG A 287 -9.01 -0.09 27.18
C ARG A 287 -8.90 0.37 25.73
N SER A 288 -8.58 1.65 25.54
CA SER A 288 -8.35 2.20 24.20
C SER A 288 -7.36 1.32 23.43
N GLY A 289 -7.68 0.99 22.18
CA GLY A 289 -6.88 0.07 21.38
C GLY A 289 -7.08 -1.41 21.69
N ASP A 290 -8.15 -1.80 22.38
CA ASP A 290 -8.61 -3.19 22.31
C ASP A 290 -9.46 -3.38 21.04
N LEU A 291 -9.36 -4.56 20.42
CA LEU A 291 -10.25 -4.97 19.34
C LEU A 291 -11.53 -5.54 19.93
N VAL A 292 -12.70 -5.07 19.46
CA VAL A 292 -14.02 -5.56 19.87
C VAL A 292 -14.67 -6.30 18.71
N PHE A 293 -15.27 -7.45 18.98
CA PHE A 293 -15.75 -8.37 17.94
C PHE A 293 -17.25 -8.61 18.06
N PHE A 294 -17.89 -8.85 16.93
CA PHE A 294 -19.33 -9.10 16.85
C PHE A 294 -19.63 -10.27 15.89
N GLY A 295 -20.59 -11.10 16.31
CA GLY A 295 -21.08 -12.28 15.60
C GLY A 295 -21.49 -13.40 16.57
N GLU A 296 -22.50 -14.20 16.19
CA GLU A 296 -22.98 -15.31 17.02
C GLU A 296 -22.21 -16.62 16.78
N THR A 297 -22.32 -17.18 15.58
CA THR A 297 -21.70 -18.46 15.20
C THR A 297 -20.33 -18.26 14.57
N ARG A 298 -20.13 -17.12 13.92
CA ARG A 298 -18.89 -16.70 13.30
C ARG A 298 -18.75 -15.19 13.48
N ILE A 299 -17.55 -14.75 13.84
CA ILE A 299 -17.20 -13.33 13.82
C ILE A 299 -17.32 -12.80 12.39
N HIS A 300 -18.11 -11.75 12.22
CA HIS A 300 -18.27 -11.06 10.93
C HIS A 300 -17.91 -9.58 10.99
N HIS A 301 -17.75 -9.02 12.20
CA HIS A 301 -17.38 -7.62 12.37
C HIS A 301 -16.35 -7.42 13.49
N VAL A 302 -15.53 -6.38 13.33
CA VAL A 302 -14.52 -5.94 14.29
C VAL A 302 -14.45 -4.41 14.33
N GLY A 303 -14.23 -3.87 15.53
CA GLY A 303 -13.96 -2.45 15.74
C GLY A 303 -12.80 -2.22 16.71
N ILE A 304 -12.39 -0.97 16.87
CA ILE A 304 -11.36 -0.52 17.82
C ILE A 304 -12.06 0.20 18.96
N TYR A 305 -11.95 -0.32 20.18
CA TYR A 305 -12.43 0.39 21.36
C TYR A 305 -11.64 1.68 21.56
N ALA A 306 -12.34 2.80 21.66
CA ALA A 306 -11.76 4.13 21.68
C ALA A 306 -11.57 4.70 23.10
N GLY A 307 -12.07 4.00 24.12
CA GLY A 307 -12.20 4.53 25.49
C GLY A 307 -13.60 5.08 25.74
N ASP A 308 -13.94 5.29 27.02
CA ASP A 308 -15.18 5.94 27.47
C ASP A 308 -16.48 5.34 26.90
N GLY A 309 -16.46 4.04 26.58
CA GLY A 309 -17.63 3.33 26.03
C GLY A 309 -17.84 3.53 24.54
N TYR A 310 -16.87 4.06 23.79
CA TYR A 310 -16.97 4.27 22.34
C TYR A 310 -16.14 3.28 21.52
N VAL A 311 -16.56 3.05 20.28
CA VAL A 311 -15.88 2.23 19.27
C VAL A 311 -15.69 3.04 17.98
N ILE A 312 -14.58 2.77 17.27
CA ILE A 312 -14.36 3.20 15.88
C ILE A 312 -14.29 1.97 15.00
N ASP A 313 -15.04 1.96 13.91
CA ASP A 313 -15.11 0.83 12.98
C ASP A 313 -15.49 1.27 11.56
N ALA A 314 -15.40 0.32 10.62
CA ALA A 314 -15.90 0.46 9.26
C ALA A 314 -17.12 -0.46 9.10
N PRO A 315 -18.34 -0.01 9.42
CA PRO A 315 -19.53 -0.84 9.38
C PRO A 315 -20.03 -1.04 7.95
N THR A 316 -20.68 -2.19 7.70
CA THR A 316 -21.51 -2.35 6.50
C THR A 316 -22.96 -2.02 6.85
N ASN A 317 -23.61 -1.11 6.13
CA ASN A 317 -25.06 -0.99 6.19
C ASN A 317 -25.67 -1.64 4.95
N SER A 318 -26.50 -2.65 5.15
CA SER A 318 -27.31 -3.22 4.07
C SER A 318 -28.44 -2.30 3.66
N ASP A 319 -28.70 -1.17 4.32
CA ASP A 319 -29.90 -0.37 4.03
C ASP A 319 -29.59 1.05 3.56
N THR A 320 -28.33 1.49 3.62
CA THR A 320 -27.92 2.84 3.18
C THR A 320 -26.76 2.79 2.18
N GLU A 321 -26.76 3.72 1.22
CA GLU A 321 -25.67 3.87 0.23
C GLU A 321 -24.36 4.31 0.88
N GLU A 322 -24.46 4.96 2.04
CA GLU A 322 -23.34 5.45 2.82
C GLU A 322 -23.23 4.67 4.13
N SER A 323 -22.10 3.98 4.29
CA SER A 323 -21.65 3.42 5.58
C SER A 323 -20.22 3.87 5.80
N PRO A 324 -20.01 5.14 6.15
CA PRO A 324 -18.67 5.62 6.40
C PRO A 324 -18.13 5.03 7.72
N LEU A 325 -16.82 5.06 7.89
CA LEU A 325 -16.19 4.78 9.16
C LEU A 325 -16.74 5.73 10.24
N GLU A 326 -17.16 5.17 11.37
CA GLU A 326 -17.93 5.87 12.39
C GLU A 326 -17.27 5.84 13.78
N TYR A 327 -17.76 6.71 14.68
CA TYR A 327 -17.39 6.76 16.09
C TYR A 327 -18.67 6.78 16.91
N VAL A 328 -19.02 5.64 17.51
CA VAL A 328 -20.34 5.44 18.13
C VAL A 328 -20.22 4.83 19.53
N PRO A 329 -21.22 5.02 20.41
CA PRO A 329 -21.26 4.31 21.68
C PRO A 329 -21.35 2.80 21.45
N LEU A 330 -20.48 2.03 22.10
CA LEU A 330 -20.42 0.56 21.97
C LEU A 330 -21.78 -0.09 22.23
N LYS A 331 -22.51 0.38 23.24
CA LYS A 331 -23.83 -0.16 23.62
C LYS A 331 -24.97 0.21 22.67
N GLU A 332 -24.75 1.21 21.83
CA GLU A 332 -25.70 1.65 20.80
C GLU A 332 -25.27 1.16 19.40
N HIS A 333 -24.12 0.48 19.32
CA HIS A 333 -23.61 -0.08 18.08
C HIS A 333 -24.62 -1.08 17.49
N ARG A 334 -24.83 -1.03 16.17
CA ARG A 334 -25.84 -1.83 15.46
C ARG A 334 -25.71 -3.34 15.64
N TYR A 335 -24.48 -3.82 15.89
CA TYR A 335 -24.17 -5.23 16.15
C TYR A 335 -24.00 -5.56 17.65
N TYR A 336 -24.33 -4.65 18.57
CA TYR A 336 -24.08 -4.88 20.01
C TYR A 336 -24.79 -6.11 20.57
N TRP A 337 -25.96 -6.47 20.02
CA TRP A 337 -26.73 -7.65 20.42
C TRP A 337 -25.99 -8.98 20.16
N GLU A 338 -24.97 -8.97 19.31
CA GLU A 338 -24.09 -10.10 18.99
C GLU A 338 -22.63 -9.81 19.42
N TYR A 339 -22.43 -9.01 20.46
CA TYR A 339 -21.09 -8.79 21.03
C TYR A 339 -20.43 -10.12 21.44
N ALA A 340 -19.26 -10.38 20.86
CA ALA A 340 -18.56 -11.66 20.96
C ALA A 340 -17.23 -11.57 21.73
N GLY A 341 -17.04 -10.49 22.50
CA GLY A 341 -15.85 -10.27 23.31
C GLY A 341 -14.81 -9.35 22.66
N ALA A 342 -13.64 -9.29 23.29
CA ALA A 342 -12.56 -8.39 22.89
C ALA A 342 -11.18 -9.03 23.04
N ARG A 343 -10.21 -8.52 22.25
CA ARG A 343 -8.81 -8.93 22.29
C ARG A 343 -7.89 -7.73 22.46
N ARG A 344 -6.92 -7.85 23.37
CA ARG A 344 -5.80 -6.92 23.54
C ARG A 344 -4.57 -7.47 22.84
N VAL A 345 -4.15 -6.79 21.78
CA VAL A 345 -2.97 -7.14 20.98
C VAL A 345 -1.77 -6.26 21.28
N LEU A 346 -1.98 -5.14 21.97
CA LEU A 346 -0.90 -4.29 22.46
C LEU A 346 -0.25 -4.92 23.70
N PRO A 347 1.09 -4.85 23.84
CA PRO A 347 1.77 -5.36 25.02
C PRO A 347 1.25 -4.65 26.27
N SER A 348 1.04 -5.42 27.34
CA SER A 348 0.69 -4.86 28.65
C SER A 348 1.89 -4.05 29.11
N GLY A 349 1.74 -2.73 29.28
CA GLY A 349 2.85 -1.85 29.65
C GLY A 349 3.66 -2.37 30.85
N GLN A 350 4.81 -2.98 30.55
CA GLN A 350 5.95 -3.07 31.43
C GLN A 350 7.17 -2.70 30.59
N HIS A 351 7.60 -1.45 30.75
CA HIS A 351 8.93 -1.05 30.34
C HIS A 351 9.95 -1.72 31.28
N PRO A 352 10.89 -2.55 30.79
CA PRO A 352 12.23 -2.46 31.34
C PRO A 352 12.82 -1.14 30.84
N GLN A 353 13.14 -0.25 31.78
CA GLN A 353 14.09 0.83 31.50
C GLN A 353 15.37 0.20 30.92
N PRO A 354 15.91 0.68 29.79
CA PRO A 354 17.23 0.26 29.37
C PRO A 354 18.24 0.64 30.45
N ARG A 355 19.06 -0.33 30.87
CA ARG A 355 20.26 -0.07 31.66
C ARG A 355 21.38 0.44 30.78
#